data_AF-D8V3I4-F1
#
_entry.id   AF-D8V3I4-F1
#
_cell.length_a   1.000
_cell.length_b   1.000
_cell.length_c   1.000
_cell.angle_alpha   90.00
_cell.angle_beta   90.00
_cell.angle_gamma   90.00
#
_symmetry.space_group_name_H-M   'P 1'
#
loop_
_entity.id
_entity.type
_entity.pdbx_description
1 polymer ?
#
loop_
_entity_poly.entity_id
_entity_poly.type
_entity_poly.pdbx_seq_one_letter_code
_entity_poly.pdbx_strand_id
1 'polypeptide(L)'
;EVPGSSASGRARYLPLEQLIAHHLGDLFPGMEILEHHTFRLTRNEDVVIEEDETENLIQALEAELLRRRFGPPIRLEVTEEMDDVTLDLLIDELEVTAQEVYRLPGPLDLRGLFDLAKIDRPELHYPAHVPVTATAFQPAEQNGRADLFAAIRKGDVLVHHPYESFTTSVVAFLEQAARDPHVLAIKQTLYRTSGDSP
;
A
#
# COMPACT_ATOMS: atom_id res chain seq x y z
N GLU A 1 4.20 -20.96 -2.94
CA GLU A 1 5.20 -21.99 -2.58
C GLU A 1 5.06 -23.17 -3.54
N VAL A 2 6.17 -23.72 -4.02
CA VAL A 2 6.15 -24.87 -4.95
C VAL A 2 6.40 -26.15 -4.15
N PRO A 3 5.56 -27.20 -4.29
CA PRO A 3 5.76 -28.47 -3.61
C PRO A 3 7.14 -29.05 -3.91
N GLY A 4 7.78 -29.68 -2.92
CA GLY A 4 9.07 -30.33 -3.11
C GLY A 4 9.21 -31.65 -2.39
N SER A 5 10.16 -32.46 -2.85
CA SER A 5 10.61 -33.66 -2.14
C SER A 5 10.92 -33.27 -0.70
N SER A 6 10.15 -33.83 0.22
CA SER A 6 10.04 -33.48 1.64
C SER A 6 11.32 -33.69 2.46
N ALA A 7 12.45 -34.01 1.81
CA ALA A 7 13.67 -34.44 2.46
C ALA A 7 14.58 -33.30 2.97
N SER A 8 14.35 -32.04 2.61
CA SER A 8 15.34 -30.97 2.89
C SER A 8 14.91 -29.84 3.84
N GLY A 9 13.65 -29.77 4.29
CA GLY A 9 13.18 -28.68 5.16
C GLY A 9 13.30 -27.28 4.55
N ARG A 10 13.52 -27.17 3.23
CA ARG A 10 13.66 -25.90 2.50
C ARG A 10 12.36 -25.55 1.78
N ALA A 11 11.84 -24.36 2.03
CA ALA A 11 10.75 -23.79 1.25
C ALA A 11 11.26 -23.29 -0.12
N ARG A 12 10.45 -23.46 -1.17
CA ARG A 12 10.78 -23.03 -2.53
C ARG A 12 9.69 -22.10 -3.06
N TYR A 13 10.12 -20.99 -3.63
CA TYR A 13 9.26 -19.96 -4.21
C TYR A 13 9.64 -19.74 -5.66
N LEU A 14 8.65 -19.32 -6.44
CA LEU A 14 8.70 -19.13 -7.88
C LEU A 14 7.98 -17.79 -8.15
N PRO A 15 8.54 -16.88 -8.95
CA PRO A 15 7.83 -15.69 -9.42
C PRO A 15 6.57 -16.08 -10.19
N LEU A 16 5.46 -15.36 -9.96
CA LEU A 16 4.19 -15.68 -10.61
C LEU A 16 4.28 -15.59 -12.14
N GLU A 17 5.10 -14.66 -12.63
CA GLU A 17 5.35 -14.43 -14.05
C GLU A 17 5.97 -15.67 -14.71
N GLN A 18 6.88 -16.37 -14.01
CA GLN A 18 7.47 -17.61 -14.52
C GLN A 18 6.44 -18.76 -14.57
N LEU A 19 5.51 -18.80 -13.62
CA LEU A 19 4.42 -19.78 -13.65
C LEU A 19 3.50 -19.52 -14.86
N ILE A 20 3.11 -18.27 -15.08
CA ILE A 20 2.27 -17.87 -16.21
C ILE A 20 3.00 -18.18 -17.53
N ALA A 21 4.27 -17.80 -17.64
CA ALA A 21 5.11 -18.06 -18.81
C ALA A 21 5.15 -19.55 -19.18
N HIS A 22 5.31 -20.43 -18.18
CA HIS A 22 5.33 -21.87 -18.39
C HIS A 22 4.01 -22.42 -18.95
N HIS A 23 2.90 -21.75 -18.68
CA HIS A 23 1.55 -22.15 -19.07
C HIS A 23 0.96 -21.30 -20.22
N LEU A 24 1.77 -20.50 -20.93
CA LEU A 24 1.29 -19.69 -22.06
C LEU A 24 0.62 -20.52 -23.17
N GLY A 25 1.08 -21.75 -23.40
CA GLY A 25 0.46 -22.66 -24.38
C GLY A 25 -1.00 -22.98 -24.08
N ASP A 26 -1.41 -22.96 -22.80
CA ASP A 26 -2.80 -23.17 -22.39
C ASP A 26 -3.65 -21.90 -22.64
N LEU A 27 -3.03 -20.72 -22.61
CA LEU A 27 -3.69 -19.43 -22.86
C LEU A 27 -3.83 -19.11 -24.35
N PHE A 28 -2.93 -19.63 -25.19
CA PHE A 28 -2.88 -19.38 -26.64
C PHE A 28 -2.90 -20.70 -27.44
N PRO A 29 -4.02 -21.46 -27.38
CA PRO A 29 -4.10 -22.77 -28.03
C PRO A 29 -3.97 -22.65 -29.55
N GLY A 30 -3.14 -23.51 -30.15
CA GLY A 30 -2.90 -23.55 -31.59
C GLY A 30 -1.93 -22.48 -32.10
N MET A 31 -1.36 -21.67 -31.21
CA MET A 31 -0.26 -20.74 -31.52
C MET A 31 1.08 -21.32 -31.09
N GLU A 32 2.15 -20.96 -31.79
CA GLU A 32 3.52 -21.21 -31.37
C GLU A 32 3.99 -20.00 -30.55
N ILE A 33 4.33 -20.23 -29.28
CA ILE A 33 4.92 -19.19 -28.43
C ILE A 33 6.40 -19.08 -28.79
N LEU A 34 6.78 -18.02 -29.50
CA LEU A 34 8.18 -17.76 -29.87
C LEU A 34 8.96 -17.20 -28.68
N GLU A 35 8.42 -16.17 -28.04
CA GLU A 35 9.05 -15.47 -26.91
C GLU A 35 7.98 -14.94 -25.95
N HIS A 36 8.41 -14.58 -24.74
CA HIS A 36 7.60 -13.88 -23.75
C HIS A 36 8.49 -12.95 -22.93
N HIS A 37 8.00 -11.74 -22.66
CA HIS A 37 8.75 -10.70 -21.96
C HIS A 37 7.86 -10.04 -20.91
N THR A 38 8.45 -9.67 -19.78
CA THR A 38 7.73 -8.91 -18.75
C THR A 38 7.98 -7.42 -18.92
N PHE A 39 6.95 -6.61 -18.70
CA PHE A 39 7.08 -5.15 -18.65
C PHE A 39 6.22 -4.59 -17.53
N ARG A 40 6.55 -3.37 -17.11
CA ARG A 40 5.81 -2.61 -16.10
C ARG A 40 5.67 -1.17 -16.56
N LEU A 41 4.42 -0.71 -16.63
CA LEU A 41 4.10 0.68 -16.94
C LEU A 41 3.74 1.43 -15.67
N THR A 42 4.35 2.59 -15.47
CA THR A 42 3.98 3.56 -14.43
C THR A 42 3.38 4.79 -15.11
N ARG A 43 2.22 5.22 -14.63
CA ARG A 43 1.49 6.39 -15.11
C ARG A 43 1.31 7.38 -13.96
N ASN A 44 1.20 8.66 -14.30
CA ASN A 44 0.82 9.67 -13.31
C ASN A 44 -0.61 9.43 -12.82
N GLU A 45 -0.84 9.73 -11.54
CA GLU A 45 -2.16 9.68 -10.90
C GLU A 45 -2.86 11.05 -10.96
N ASP A 46 -2.24 12.08 -11.55
CA ASP A 46 -2.76 13.45 -11.53
C ASP A 46 -4.11 13.53 -12.26
N VAL A 47 -5.18 13.50 -11.47
CA VAL A 47 -6.51 13.94 -11.86
C VAL A 47 -6.52 15.46 -11.73
N VAL A 48 -6.45 16.15 -12.86
CA VAL A 48 -6.67 17.61 -12.89
C VAL A 48 -8.16 17.84 -12.67
N ILE A 49 -8.55 18.16 -11.44
CA ILE A 49 -9.91 18.62 -11.17
C ILE A 49 -9.96 20.07 -11.66
N GLU A 50 -10.61 20.31 -12.78
CA GLU A 50 -10.90 21.66 -13.25
C GLU A 50 -11.89 22.31 -12.26
N GLU A 51 -11.40 23.21 -11.41
CA GLU A 51 -12.19 23.93 -10.39
C GLU A 51 -13.03 25.10 -10.96
N ASP A 52 -13.34 25.11 -12.26
CA ASP A 52 -14.19 26.12 -12.86
C ASP A 52 -15.62 25.55 -13.07
N GLU A 53 -16.42 25.57 -11.99
CA GLU A 53 -17.89 25.77 -11.95
C GLU A 53 -18.48 25.22 -10.64
N THR A 54 -18.70 26.11 -9.69
CA THR A 54 -18.99 25.84 -8.26
C THR A 54 -20.40 25.35 -7.95
N GLU A 55 -21.05 24.56 -8.82
CA GLU A 55 -22.36 23.96 -8.51
C GLU A 55 -22.44 22.43 -8.66
N ASN A 56 -21.38 21.74 -9.07
CA ASN A 56 -21.48 20.29 -9.25
C ASN A 56 -20.18 19.52 -9.02
N LEU A 57 -19.40 19.89 -8.00
CA LEU A 57 -18.15 19.22 -7.64
C LEU A 57 -18.30 17.69 -7.50
N ILE A 58 -19.41 17.20 -6.95
CA ILE A 58 -19.67 15.76 -6.79
C ILE A 58 -19.93 15.08 -8.15
N GLN A 59 -20.72 15.70 -9.04
CA GLN A 59 -20.98 15.14 -10.37
C GLN A 59 -19.76 15.24 -11.29
N ALA A 60 -18.97 16.31 -11.17
CA ALA A 60 -17.68 16.46 -11.85
C ALA A 60 -16.67 15.40 -11.36
N LEU A 61 -16.64 15.13 -10.05
CA LEU A 61 -15.82 14.07 -9.46
C LEU A 61 -16.24 12.68 -9.96
N GLU A 62 -17.54 12.36 -9.99
CA GLU A 62 -18.06 11.09 -10.53
C GLU A 62 -17.77 10.92 -12.03
N ALA A 63 -17.91 12.00 -12.81
CA ALA A 63 -17.63 11.98 -14.25
C ALA A 63 -16.14 11.84 -14.56
N GLU A 64 -15.26 12.49 -13.79
CA GLU A 64 -13.81 12.43 -13.96
C GLU A 64 -13.22 11.09 -13.49
N LEU A 65 -13.77 10.53 -12.40
CA LEU A 65 -13.49 9.15 -11.95
C LEU A 65 -13.77 8.10 -13.05
N LEU A 66 -14.72 8.37 -13.94
CA LEU A 66 -15.08 7.48 -15.06
C LEU A 66 -14.26 7.74 -16.32
N ARG A 67 -13.75 8.96 -16.55
CA ARG A 67 -13.20 9.38 -17.85
C ARG A 67 -11.69 9.27 -18.00
N ARG A 68 -10.91 9.19 -16.91
CA ARG A 68 -9.45 9.11 -17.04
C ARG A 68 -8.84 8.36 -15.86
N ARG A 69 -8.93 7.02 -15.91
CA ARG A 69 -8.42 6.19 -14.80
C ARG A 69 -6.90 6.30 -14.61
N PHE A 70 -6.14 6.77 -15.61
CA PHE A 70 -4.70 6.93 -15.54
C PHE A 70 -4.22 8.13 -16.36
N GLY A 71 -3.31 8.93 -15.80
CA GLY A 71 -2.61 10.00 -16.49
C GLY A 71 -1.61 9.45 -17.54
N PRO A 72 -0.83 10.33 -18.20
CA PRO A 72 0.15 9.90 -19.17
C PRO A 72 1.17 8.92 -18.57
N PRO A 73 1.73 8.01 -19.37
CA PRO A 73 2.86 7.19 -18.93
C PRO A 73 4.04 8.10 -18.58
N ILE A 74 4.78 7.68 -17.56
CA ILE A 74 6.01 8.37 -17.15
C ILE A 74 7.20 7.42 -17.11
N ARG A 75 6.93 6.11 -17.16
CA ARG A 75 7.98 5.09 -17.11
C ARG A 75 7.50 3.76 -17.65
N LEU A 76 8.25 3.20 -18.60
CA LEU A 76 8.13 1.83 -19.06
C LEU A 76 9.39 1.06 -18.65
N GLU A 77 9.24 0.09 -17.76
CA GLU A 77 10.30 -0.83 -17.35
C GLU A 77 10.13 -2.13 -18.12
N VAL A 78 11.19 -2.63 -18.77
CA VAL A 78 11.20 -3.90 -19.52
C VAL A 78 12.39 -4.74 -19.11
N THR A 79 12.29 -6.06 -19.29
CA THR A 79 13.43 -6.95 -19.08
C THR A 79 14.53 -6.73 -20.12
N GLU A 80 15.79 -6.88 -19.73
CA GLU A 80 16.95 -6.72 -20.62
C GLU A 80 16.89 -7.60 -21.89
N GLU A 81 16.30 -8.79 -21.77
CA GLU A 81 16.17 -9.76 -22.87
C GLU A 81 15.06 -9.42 -23.89
N MET A 82 14.27 -8.36 -23.67
CA MET A 82 13.22 -7.96 -24.61
C MET A 82 13.82 -7.52 -25.94
N ASP A 83 13.33 -8.10 -27.03
CA ASP A 83 13.75 -7.73 -28.39
C ASP A 83 13.24 -6.33 -28.78
N ASP A 84 13.96 -5.68 -29.68
CA ASP A 84 13.65 -4.30 -30.10
C ASP A 84 12.30 -4.20 -30.82
N VAL A 85 11.86 -5.25 -31.52
CA VAL A 85 10.58 -5.23 -32.25
C VAL A 85 9.40 -5.21 -31.27
N THR A 86 9.45 -6.05 -30.23
CA THR A 86 8.44 -6.05 -29.16
C THR A 86 8.50 -4.74 -28.37
N LEU A 87 9.69 -4.22 -28.09
CA LEU A 87 9.83 -2.94 -27.38
C LEU A 87 9.24 -1.78 -28.19
N ASP A 88 9.56 -1.67 -29.47
CA ASP A 88 9.06 -0.60 -30.34
C ASP A 88 7.53 -0.63 -30.42
N LEU A 89 6.94 -1.83 -30.50
CA LEU A 89 5.47 -2.01 -30.41
C LEU A 89 4.90 -1.45 -29.10
N LEU A 90 5.54 -1.72 -27.95
CA LEU A 90 5.09 -1.19 -26.66
C LEU A 90 5.26 0.33 -26.58
N ILE A 91 6.35 0.88 -27.12
CA ILE A 91 6.61 2.32 -27.16
C ILE A 91 5.51 3.02 -27.95
N ASP A 92 5.19 2.51 -29.15
CA ASP A 92 4.19 3.09 -30.04
C ASP A 92 2.77 2.98 -29.44
N GLU A 93 2.37 1.79 -28.99
CA GLU A 93 1.00 1.54 -28.49
C GLU A 93 0.72 2.18 -27.12
N LEU A 94 1.75 2.35 -26.29
CA LEU A 94 1.61 2.97 -24.98
C LEU A 94 1.91 4.48 -25.00
N GLU A 95 2.24 5.05 -26.16
CA GLU A 95 2.62 6.46 -26.36
C GLU A 95 3.75 6.89 -25.40
N VAL A 96 4.76 6.03 -25.24
CA VAL A 96 5.91 6.25 -24.35
C VAL A 96 7.07 6.82 -25.17
N THR A 97 7.84 7.73 -24.59
CA THR A 97 9.06 8.22 -25.23
C THR A 97 10.26 7.34 -24.90
N ALA A 98 11.27 7.28 -25.77
CA ALA A 98 12.49 6.49 -25.51
C ALA A 98 13.22 6.89 -24.21
N GLN A 99 13.02 8.13 -23.71
CA GLN A 99 13.61 8.60 -22.46
C GLN A 99 12.93 8.02 -21.21
N GLU A 100 11.71 7.51 -21.35
CA GLU A 100 10.91 6.92 -20.29
C GLU A 100 11.07 5.38 -20.25
N VAL A 101 11.88 4.82 -21.14
CA VAL A 101 12.12 3.38 -21.25
C VAL A 101 13.36 2.97 -20.45
N TYR A 102 13.18 1.98 -19.58
CA TYR A 102 14.24 1.44 -18.73
C TYR A 102 14.33 -0.07 -18.94
N ARG A 103 15.48 -0.53 -19.43
CA ARG A 103 15.82 -1.96 -19.46
C ARG A 103 16.46 -2.34 -18.14
N LEU A 104 15.88 -3.31 -17.44
CA LEU A 104 16.29 -3.70 -16.10
C LEU A 104 16.44 -5.23 -15.99
N PRO A 105 17.36 -5.72 -15.13
CA PRO A 105 17.40 -7.12 -14.78
C PRO A 105 16.09 -7.51 -14.08
N GLY A 106 15.50 -8.63 -14.47
CA GLY A 106 14.30 -9.16 -13.85
C GLY A 106 14.56 -9.73 -12.44
N PRO A 107 13.52 -9.85 -11.60
CA PRO A 107 12.12 -9.47 -11.83
C PRO A 107 11.86 -7.96 -11.66
N LEU A 108 10.94 -7.40 -12.44
CA LEU A 108 10.67 -5.95 -12.49
C LEU A 108 9.90 -5.43 -11.26
N ASP A 109 8.91 -6.18 -10.76
CA ASP A 109 8.14 -5.75 -9.59
C ASP A 109 8.62 -6.38 -8.28
N LEU A 110 9.60 -5.74 -7.66
CA LEU A 110 10.16 -6.19 -6.38
C LEU A 110 9.18 -6.03 -5.19
N ARG A 111 8.01 -5.42 -5.37
CA ARG A 111 6.98 -5.38 -4.31
C ARG A 111 6.51 -6.79 -3.93
N GLY A 112 6.59 -7.76 -4.84
CA GLY A 112 6.30 -9.17 -4.53
C GLY A 112 7.18 -9.74 -3.40
N LEU A 113 8.36 -9.15 -3.14
CA LEU A 113 9.21 -9.56 -2.02
C LEU A 113 8.59 -9.27 -0.65
N PHE A 114 7.63 -8.33 -0.55
CA PHE A 114 6.90 -8.11 0.71
C PHE A 114 6.08 -9.33 1.13
N ASP A 115 5.66 -10.19 0.19
CA ASP A 115 4.97 -11.43 0.55
C ASP A 115 5.93 -12.46 1.16
N LEU A 116 7.21 -12.43 0.79
CA LEU A 116 8.23 -13.24 1.46
C LEU A 116 8.47 -12.77 2.90
N ALA A 117 8.44 -11.45 3.14
CA ALA A 117 8.58 -10.89 4.49
C ALA A 117 7.40 -11.21 5.42
N LYS A 118 6.28 -11.73 4.90
CA LYS A 118 5.12 -12.15 5.69
C LYS A 118 5.13 -13.64 6.07
N ILE A 119 6.10 -14.41 5.59
CA ILE A 119 6.18 -15.85 5.88
C ILE A 119 6.44 -16.02 7.39
N ASP A 120 5.77 -16.99 8.02
CA ASP A 120 5.94 -17.29 9.44
C ASP A 120 7.30 -17.95 9.72
N ARG A 121 8.33 -17.11 9.87
CA ARG A 121 9.72 -17.47 10.19
C ARG A 121 10.24 -16.51 11.26
N PRO A 122 9.78 -16.65 12.52
CA PRO A 122 10.04 -15.68 13.58
C PRO A 122 11.53 -15.45 13.84
N GLU A 123 12.39 -16.42 13.56
CA GLU A 123 13.84 -16.32 13.67
C GLU A 123 14.49 -15.40 12.62
N LEU A 124 13.77 -15.08 11.54
CA LEU A 124 14.19 -14.15 10.48
C LEU A 124 13.56 -12.76 10.63
N HIS A 125 12.70 -12.57 11.64
CA HIS A 125 11.96 -11.33 11.86
C HIS A 125 12.61 -10.53 12.98
N TYR A 126 12.45 -9.21 12.94
CA TYR A 126 12.78 -8.38 14.09
C TYR A 126 11.89 -8.75 15.28
N PRO A 127 12.39 -8.63 16.53
CA PRO A 127 11.56 -8.80 17.72
C PRO A 127 10.34 -7.89 17.64
N ALA A 128 9.17 -8.43 17.97
CA ALA A 128 7.94 -7.65 18.00
C ALA A 128 8.07 -6.48 18.98
N HIS A 129 7.75 -5.28 18.50
CA HIS A 129 7.64 -4.10 19.36
C HIS A 129 6.19 -3.91 19.78
N VAL A 130 5.90 -4.11 21.07
CA VAL A 130 4.57 -3.87 21.64
C VAL A 130 4.56 -2.44 22.19
N PRO A 131 3.72 -1.54 21.64
CA PRO A 131 3.66 -0.16 22.12
C PRO A 131 3.11 -0.11 23.54
N VAL A 132 3.63 0.81 24.35
CA VAL A 132 3.21 1.00 25.74
C VAL A 132 2.22 2.15 25.87
N THR A 133 1.45 2.18 26.96
CA THR A 133 0.65 3.38 27.28
C THR A 133 1.57 4.48 27.77
N ALA A 134 1.44 5.67 27.16
CA ALA A 134 2.19 6.86 27.55
C ALA A 134 2.06 7.12 29.05
N THR A 135 3.16 7.47 29.72
CA THR A 135 3.21 7.60 31.18
C THR A 135 2.12 8.54 31.72
N ALA A 136 1.84 9.63 31.01
CA ALA A 136 0.80 10.59 31.39
C ALA A 136 -0.63 10.02 31.37
N PHE A 137 -0.87 8.97 30.58
CA PHE A 137 -2.16 8.30 30.42
C PHE A 137 -2.25 6.97 31.16
N GLN A 138 -1.24 6.61 31.95
CA GLN A 138 -1.36 5.46 32.84
C GLN A 138 -2.36 5.75 33.97
N PRO A 139 -3.25 4.80 34.29
CA PRO A 139 -4.17 4.97 35.41
C PRO A 139 -3.40 5.05 36.73
N ALA A 140 -3.89 5.88 37.66
CA ALA A 140 -3.27 6.06 38.97
C ALA A 140 -3.36 4.80 39.86
N GLU A 141 -4.35 3.94 39.60
CA GLU A 141 -4.55 2.67 40.28
C GLU A 141 -4.40 1.51 39.29
N GLN A 142 -3.90 0.36 39.74
CA GLN A 142 -3.62 -0.81 38.88
C GLN A 142 -4.85 -1.32 38.10
N ASN A 143 -6.07 -1.00 38.56
CA ASN A 143 -7.34 -1.35 37.90
C ASN A 143 -8.21 -0.12 37.57
N GLY A 144 -7.64 1.08 37.68
CA GLY A 144 -8.34 2.32 37.39
C GLY A 144 -8.49 2.54 35.87
N ARG A 145 -9.48 3.33 35.48
CA ARG A 145 -9.55 3.84 34.10
C ARG A 145 -8.67 5.09 34.02
N ALA A 146 -7.89 5.20 32.95
CA ALA A 146 -7.15 6.43 32.68
C ALA A 146 -8.14 7.59 32.48
N ASP A 147 -7.91 8.73 33.13
CA ASP A 147 -8.66 9.98 32.87
C ASP A 147 -7.78 10.90 32.03
N LEU A 148 -7.98 10.85 30.72
CA LEU A 148 -7.14 11.57 29.76
C LEU A 148 -7.37 13.09 29.87
N PHE A 149 -8.60 13.51 30.17
CA PHE A 149 -8.89 14.92 30.41
C PHE A 149 -8.18 15.45 31.65
N ALA A 150 -8.13 14.67 32.74
CA ALA A 150 -7.38 15.07 33.94
C ALA A 150 -5.87 15.11 33.68
N ALA A 151 -5.33 14.19 32.89
CA ALA A 151 -3.93 14.22 32.50
C ALA A 151 -3.60 15.49 31.70
N ILE A 152 -4.40 15.81 30.68
CA ILE A 152 -4.20 17.00 29.83
C ILE A 152 -4.41 18.29 30.63
N ARG A 153 -5.34 18.34 31.59
CA ARG A 153 -5.53 19.49 32.48
C ARG A 153 -4.30 19.78 33.36
N LYS A 154 -3.48 18.77 33.68
CA LYS A 154 -2.26 18.95 34.48
C LYS A 154 -1.10 19.54 33.67
N GLY A 155 -1.10 19.36 32.36
CA GLY A 155 -0.08 19.89 31.46
C GLY A 155 -0.12 19.22 30.09
N ASP A 156 0.66 19.77 29.15
CA ASP A 156 0.76 19.23 27.80
C ASP A 156 1.31 17.80 27.82
N VAL A 157 0.73 16.94 26.97
CA VAL A 157 1.14 15.53 26.83
C VAL A 157 1.66 15.31 25.42
N LEU A 158 2.93 14.92 25.31
CA LEU A 158 3.52 14.44 24.07
C LEU A 158 3.37 12.92 24.01
N VAL A 159 2.86 12.41 22.88
CA VAL A 159 2.79 10.97 22.61
C VAL A 159 3.65 10.64 21.40
N HIS A 160 4.54 9.65 21.53
CA HIS A 160 5.53 9.28 20.51
C HIS A 160 5.19 7.93 19.87
N HIS A 161 4.51 7.98 18.73
CA HIS A 161 4.22 6.80 17.92
C HIS A 161 5.44 6.38 17.08
N PRO A 162 5.69 5.07 16.86
CA PRO A 162 4.88 3.91 17.27
C PRO A 162 5.26 3.32 18.64
N TYR A 163 6.08 4.00 19.45
CA TYR A 163 6.53 3.48 20.75
C TYR A 163 5.44 3.51 21.83
N GLU A 164 4.61 4.54 21.79
CA GLU A 164 3.43 4.66 22.61
C GLU A 164 2.18 4.33 21.79
N SER A 165 1.20 3.70 22.43
CA SER A 165 0.04 3.12 21.75
C SER A 165 -0.97 4.19 21.34
N PHE A 166 -1.29 4.24 20.05
CA PHE A 166 -2.34 5.09 19.48
C PHE A 166 -3.73 4.76 20.05
N THR A 167 -3.99 3.47 20.31
CA THR A 167 -5.25 3.00 20.90
C THR A 167 -5.43 3.55 22.31
N THR A 168 -4.40 3.47 23.15
CA THR A 168 -4.49 3.94 24.55
C THR A 168 -4.25 5.45 24.71
N SER A 169 -4.04 6.18 23.61
CA SER A 169 -3.90 7.64 23.60
C SER A 169 -5.05 8.29 22.82
N VAL A 170 -4.91 8.41 21.50
CA VAL A 170 -5.81 9.18 20.64
C VAL A 170 -7.19 8.55 20.56
N VAL A 171 -7.27 7.22 20.36
CA VAL A 171 -8.56 6.52 20.31
C VAL A 171 -9.26 6.61 21.66
N ALA A 172 -8.57 6.26 22.75
CA ALA A 172 -9.11 6.38 24.11
C ALA A 172 -9.58 7.80 24.46
N PHE A 173 -8.88 8.84 23.98
CA PHE A 173 -9.27 10.23 24.19
C PHE A 173 -10.59 10.56 23.48
N LEU A 174 -10.70 10.20 22.20
CA LEU A 174 -11.92 10.39 21.41
C LEU A 174 -13.09 9.58 21.99
N GLU A 175 -12.84 8.35 22.44
CA GLU A 175 -13.83 7.49 23.07
C GLU A 175 -14.37 8.04 24.40
N GLN A 176 -13.52 8.68 25.21
CA GLN A 176 -13.95 9.38 26.43
C GLN A 176 -14.71 10.65 26.07
N ALA A 177 -14.20 11.42 25.11
CA ALA A 177 -14.86 12.65 24.67
C ALA A 177 -16.26 12.39 24.13
N ALA A 178 -16.45 11.32 23.36
CA ALA A 178 -17.74 10.93 22.81
C ALA A 178 -18.78 10.51 23.87
N ARG A 179 -18.34 10.13 25.08
CA ARG A 179 -19.21 9.68 26.18
C ARG A 179 -19.36 10.71 27.30
N ASP A 180 -18.58 11.78 27.30
CA ASP A 180 -18.63 12.81 28.35
C ASP A 180 -19.75 13.83 28.06
N PRO A 181 -20.78 13.95 28.93
CA PRO A 181 -21.86 14.92 28.75
C PRO A 181 -21.40 16.38 28.76
N HIS A 182 -20.17 16.67 29.20
CA HIS A 182 -19.60 18.02 29.19
C HIS A 182 -18.89 18.37 27.88
N VAL A 183 -18.68 17.41 26.98
CA VAL A 183 -18.10 17.67 25.66
C VAL A 183 -19.19 18.16 24.72
N LEU A 184 -19.08 19.42 24.30
CA LEU A 184 -20.07 20.08 23.44
C LEU A 184 -19.88 19.73 21.95
N ALA A 185 -18.64 19.53 21.52
CA ALA A 185 -18.29 19.24 20.14
C ALA A 185 -16.91 18.60 20.03
N ILE A 186 -16.74 17.74 19.02
CA ILE A 186 -15.44 17.20 18.59
C ILE A 186 -15.20 17.71 17.17
N LYS A 187 -14.04 18.32 16.94
CA LYS A 187 -13.60 18.74 15.61
C LYS A 187 -12.27 18.06 15.33
N GLN A 188 -12.16 17.40 14.18
CA GLN A 188 -10.97 16.68 13.77
C GLN A 188 -10.81 16.79 12.25
N THR A 189 -9.56 16.87 11.81
CA THR A 189 -9.21 16.79 10.41
C THR A 189 -8.92 15.33 10.05
N LEU A 190 -9.53 14.85 8.97
CA LEU A 190 -9.26 13.54 8.40
C LEU A 190 -8.54 13.73 7.07
N TYR A 191 -7.54 12.89 6.81
CA TYR A 191 -6.76 12.97 5.56
C TYR A 191 -6.76 11.62 4.84
N ARG A 192 -6.10 10.61 5.43
CA ARG A 192 -6.08 9.23 4.93
C ARG A 192 -6.40 8.29 6.08
N THR A 193 -7.66 7.91 6.18
CA THR A 193 -8.13 6.89 7.12
C THR A 193 -8.13 5.54 6.41
N SER A 194 -7.79 4.46 7.13
CA SER A 194 -8.06 3.11 6.63
C SER A 194 -9.57 2.92 6.47
N GLY A 195 -9.98 1.98 5.60
CA GLY A 195 -11.41 1.65 5.41
C GLY A 195 -12.14 1.31 6.72
N ASP A 196 -11.40 0.74 7.69
CA ASP A 196 -11.86 0.45 9.05
C ASP A 196 -11.17 1.34 10.09
N SER A 197 -11.16 2.65 9.90
CA SER A 197 -10.72 3.57 10.96
C SER A 197 -11.65 3.41 12.18
N PRO A 198 -11.12 3.14 13.39
CA PRO A 198 -11.92 3.02 14.61
C PRO A 198 -12.56 4.35 15.03
#